data_AF-A0A7G3ZFB9-F1
#
_entry.id   AF-A0A7G3ZFB9-F1
#
_cell.length_a   1.000
_cell.length_b   1.000
_cell.length_c   1.000
_cell.angle_alpha   90.00
_cell.angle_beta   90.00
_cell.angle_gamma   90.00
#
_symmetry.space_group_name_H-M   'P 1'
#
loop_
_entity.id
_entity.type
_entity.pdbx_description
1 polymer ?
#
loop_
_entity_poly.entity_id
_entity_poly.type
_entity_poly.pdbx_seq_one_letter_code
_entity_poly.pdbx_strand_id
1 'polypeptide(L)'
;MSSREVLSQYLLGNQLTSQITLEEFQKIASKSLGYETSAVVSKEKMEEWYEAYQERDRIERESIKSRVDQFLKRIERDELCKLETSQLKESFTLEELVDNLYTVDQVLDSKLEALNSSFEATADVFGQFSDILAKANQRNREWDEDLVDRLAEYRKMLQTETNLE
;
A
#
# COMPACT_ATOMS: atom_id res chain seq x y z
N MET A 1 -23.61 14.94 -15.34
CA MET A 1 -22.61 15.39 -16.32
C MET A 1 -21.27 14.79 -15.94
N SER A 2 -20.57 14.19 -16.90
CA SER A 2 -19.23 13.65 -16.72
C SER A 2 -18.20 14.78 -16.57
N SER A 3 -17.14 14.59 -15.79
CA SER A 3 -16.01 15.53 -15.68
C SER A 3 -15.41 15.88 -17.04
N ARG A 4 -15.43 14.91 -17.97
CA ARG A 4 -15.06 15.07 -19.38
C ARG A 4 -15.92 16.09 -20.12
N GLU A 5 -17.23 16.04 -19.90
CA GLU A 5 -18.19 16.93 -20.56
C GLU A 5 -18.03 18.36 -20.05
N VAL A 6 -17.80 18.54 -18.74
CA VAL A 6 -17.57 19.86 -18.13
C VAL A 6 -16.29 20.49 -18.65
N LEU A 7 -15.18 19.75 -18.66
CA LEU A 7 -13.89 20.24 -19.19
C LEU A 7 -13.97 20.57 -20.68
N SER A 8 -14.63 19.72 -21.46
CA SER A 8 -14.81 19.96 -22.89
C SER A 8 -15.67 21.20 -23.11
N GLN A 9 -16.81 21.34 -22.44
CA GLN A 9 -17.67 22.53 -22.60
C GLN A 9 -16.97 23.82 -22.20
N TYR A 10 -16.19 23.81 -21.11
CA TYR A 10 -15.44 24.99 -20.66
C TYR A 10 -14.38 25.42 -21.69
N LEU A 11 -13.60 24.47 -22.22
CA LEU A 11 -12.54 24.78 -23.19
C LEU A 11 -13.11 25.16 -24.56
N LEU A 12 -14.21 24.54 -24.96
CA LEU A 12 -14.88 24.80 -26.24
C LEU A 12 -15.69 26.10 -26.23
N GLY A 13 -16.23 26.50 -25.08
CA GLY A 13 -16.97 27.75 -24.91
C GLY A 13 -16.11 29.02 -25.02
N ASN A 14 -14.78 28.89 -25.01
CA ASN A 14 -13.84 30.00 -25.20
C ASN A 14 -13.43 30.21 -26.67
N GLN A 15 -13.98 29.44 -27.61
CA GLN A 15 -13.64 29.59 -29.03
C GLN A 15 -14.34 30.79 -29.65
N LEU A 16 -13.65 31.49 -30.56
CA LEU A 16 -14.14 32.73 -31.17
C LEU A 16 -15.45 32.48 -31.93
N THR A 17 -15.52 31.37 -32.66
CA THR A 17 -16.71 30.97 -33.44
C THR A 17 -17.85 30.40 -32.60
N SER A 18 -17.61 30.14 -31.31
CA SER A 18 -18.65 29.78 -30.35
C SER A 18 -19.30 31.00 -29.69
N GLN A 19 -18.60 32.15 -29.69
CA GLN A 19 -19.04 33.38 -29.03
C GLN A 19 -19.51 34.47 -30.00
N ILE A 20 -19.03 34.44 -31.25
CA ILE A 20 -19.29 35.48 -32.23
C ILE A 20 -19.88 34.85 -33.49
N THR A 21 -21.09 35.26 -33.83
CA THR A 21 -21.75 34.88 -35.09
C THR A 21 -21.11 35.59 -36.28
N LEU A 22 -21.27 35.05 -37.49
CA LEU A 22 -20.76 35.66 -38.72
C LEU A 22 -21.22 37.13 -38.88
N GLU A 23 -22.46 37.42 -38.51
CA GLU A 23 -23.05 38.77 -38.58
C GLU A 23 -22.35 39.75 -37.62
N GLU A 24 -22.06 39.31 -36.40
CA GLU A 24 -21.33 40.09 -35.41
C GLU A 24 -19.87 40.28 -35.82
N PHE A 25 -19.25 39.26 -36.40
CA PHE A 25 -17.90 39.35 -36.94
C PHE A 25 -17.81 40.39 -38.06
N GLN A 26 -18.76 40.37 -39.01
CA GLN A 26 -18.85 41.36 -40.09
C GLN A 26 -19.08 42.78 -39.52
N LYS A 27 -19.90 42.92 -38.48
CA LYS A 27 -20.17 44.20 -37.80
C LYS A 27 -18.95 44.74 -37.05
N ILE A 28 -18.16 43.87 -36.43
CA ILE A 28 -16.92 44.24 -35.73
C ILE A 28 -15.84 44.65 -36.74
N ALA A 29 -15.65 43.85 -37.80
CA ALA A 29 -14.67 44.10 -38.85
C ALA A 29 -14.95 45.42 -39.60
N SER A 30 -16.22 45.69 -39.91
CA SER A 30 -16.64 46.95 -40.54
C SER A 30 -16.52 48.15 -39.61
N LYS A 31 -16.68 47.98 -38.28
CA LYS A 31 -16.48 49.05 -37.29
C LYS A 31 -14.99 49.34 -37.02
N SER A 32 -14.11 48.33 -37.09
CA SER A 32 -12.67 48.50 -36.86
C SER A 32 -11.92 49.05 -38.07
N LEU A 33 -12.41 48.83 -39.29
CA LEU A 33 -11.83 49.38 -40.53
C LEU A 33 -12.15 50.87 -40.78
N GLY A 34 -12.53 51.61 -39.73
CA GLY A 34 -13.16 52.92 -39.78
C GLY A 34 -12.75 53.81 -40.96
N TYR A 35 -13.74 54.15 -41.80
CA TYR A 35 -13.86 55.27 -42.76
C TYR A 35 -12.66 55.79 -43.59
N GLU A 36 -11.42 55.32 -43.44
CA GLU A 36 -10.22 55.92 -44.05
C GLU A 36 -9.46 55.00 -45.03
N THR A 37 -9.79 53.72 -45.12
CA THR A 37 -9.23 52.86 -46.18
C THR A 37 -10.30 52.54 -47.23
N SER A 38 -10.14 53.08 -48.43
CA SER A 38 -11.04 52.92 -49.59
C SER A 38 -11.10 51.49 -50.16
N ALA A 39 -10.59 50.50 -49.43
CA ALA A 39 -10.80 49.09 -49.74
C ALA A 39 -12.00 48.61 -48.93
N VAL A 40 -13.20 48.77 -49.51
CA VAL A 40 -14.37 48.00 -49.06
C VAL A 40 -13.96 46.53 -49.15
N VAL A 41 -13.58 45.94 -48.02
CA VAL A 41 -13.29 44.51 -47.95
C VAL A 41 -14.57 43.83 -48.39
N SER A 42 -14.53 43.13 -49.54
CA SER A 42 -15.70 42.42 -50.07
C SER A 42 -16.25 41.50 -48.97
N LYS A 43 -17.58 41.43 -48.88
CA LYS A 43 -18.26 40.53 -47.95
C LYS A 43 -17.76 39.08 -48.09
N GLU A 44 -17.42 38.68 -49.32
CA GLU A 44 -16.81 37.39 -49.65
C GLU A 44 -15.47 37.15 -48.92
N LYS A 45 -14.60 38.18 -48.82
CA LYS A 45 -13.33 38.04 -48.09
C LYS A 45 -13.50 37.93 -46.58
N MET A 46 -14.54 38.57 -46.02
CA MET A 46 -14.87 38.41 -44.60
C MET A 46 -15.47 37.03 -44.31
N GLU A 47 -16.25 36.49 -45.24
CA GLU A 47 -16.78 35.12 -45.18
C GLU A 47 -15.63 34.11 -45.25
N GLU A 48 -14.69 34.25 -46.19
CA GLU A 48 -13.49 33.41 -46.28
C GLU A 48 -12.66 33.43 -44.98
N TRP A 49 -12.48 34.59 -44.36
CA TRP A 49 -11.76 34.68 -43.08
C TRP A 49 -12.50 33.98 -41.95
N TYR A 50 -13.82 34.14 -41.88
CA TYR A 50 -14.63 33.50 -40.85
C TYR A 50 -14.66 31.98 -41.03
N GLU A 51 -14.74 31.49 -42.27
CA GLU A 51 -14.61 30.07 -42.59
C GLU A 51 -13.24 29.52 -42.19
N ALA A 52 -12.15 30.27 -42.45
CA ALA A 52 -10.82 29.89 -42.00
C ALA A 52 -10.71 29.83 -40.46
N TYR A 53 -11.37 30.74 -39.74
CA TYR A 53 -11.46 30.69 -38.28
C TYR A 53 -12.31 29.52 -37.79
N GLN A 54 -13.42 29.19 -38.46
CA GLN A 54 -14.24 28.02 -38.13
C GLN A 54 -13.47 26.71 -38.30
N GLU A 55 -12.71 26.58 -39.37
CA GLU A 55 -11.90 25.39 -39.62
C GLU A 55 -10.77 25.26 -38.61
N ARG A 56 -10.08 26.37 -38.28
CA ARG A 56 -9.06 26.38 -37.22
C ARG A 56 -9.67 25.99 -35.87
N ASP A 57 -10.79 26.61 -35.51
CA ASP A 57 -11.48 26.30 -34.25
C ASP A 57 -11.89 24.82 -34.24
N ARG A 58 -12.40 24.26 -35.34
CA ARG A 58 -12.74 22.83 -35.48
C ARG A 58 -11.56 21.91 -35.19
N ILE A 59 -10.40 22.17 -35.81
CA ILE A 59 -9.18 21.40 -35.60
C ILE A 59 -8.73 21.49 -34.13
N GLU A 60 -8.80 22.69 -33.54
CA GLU A 60 -8.49 22.88 -32.12
C GLU A 60 -9.46 22.11 -31.21
N ARG A 61 -10.77 22.03 -31.55
CA ARG A 61 -11.74 21.24 -30.77
C ARG A 61 -11.34 19.77 -30.70
N GLU A 62 -11.03 19.19 -31.85
CA GLU A 62 -10.68 17.77 -31.93
C GLU A 62 -9.38 17.48 -31.18
N SER A 63 -8.39 18.37 -31.33
CA SER A 63 -7.13 18.29 -30.60
C SER A 63 -7.32 18.40 -29.09
N ILE A 64 -8.08 19.39 -28.62
CA ILE A 64 -8.38 19.60 -27.21
C ILE A 64 -9.14 18.40 -26.65
N LYS A 65 -10.17 17.90 -27.34
CA LYS A 65 -10.94 16.74 -26.91
C LYS A 65 -10.05 15.50 -26.78
N SER A 66 -9.21 15.23 -27.77
CA SER A 66 -8.24 14.13 -27.73
C SER A 66 -7.27 14.25 -26.54
N ARG A 67 -6.80 15.47 -26.27
CA ARG A 67 -5.86 15.74 -25.17
C ARG A 67 -6.51 15.64 -23.80
N VAL A 68 -7.75 16.12 -23.63
CA VAL A 68 -8.56 15.92 -22.42
C VAL A 68 -8.80 14.42 -22.19
N ASP A 69 -9.09 13.68 -23.25
CA ASP A 69 -9.32 12.23 -23.19
C ASP A 69 -8.08 11.47 -22.74
N GLN A 70 -6.92 11.79 -23.31
CA GLN A 70 -5.65 11.20 -22.90
C GLN A 70 -5.30 11.56 -21.45
N PHE A 71 -5.53 12.82 -21.06
CA PHE A 71 -5.27 13.29 -19.71
C PHE A 71 -6.12 12.56 -18.67
N LEU A 72 -7.44 12.44 -18.90
CA LEU A 72 -8.34 11.74 -17.99
C LEU A 72 -7.99 10.26 -17.89
N LYS A 73 -7.75 9.57 -19.01
CA LYS A 73 -7.31 8.16 -19.00
C LYS A 73 -5.99 7.95 -18.26
N ARG A 74 -5.08 8.93 -18.34
CA ARG A 74 -3.82 8.87 -17.60
C ARG A 74 -4.06 9.00 -16.10
N ILE A 75 -4.84 9.99 -15.68
CA ILE A 75 -5.19 10.18 -14.26
C ILE A 75 -5.91 8.95 -13.71
N GLU A 76 -6.90 8.43 -14.42
CA GLU A 76 -7.63 7.23 -14.00
C GLU A 76 -6.68 6.05 -13.77
N ARG A 77 -5.74 5.82 -14.69
CA ARG A 77 -4.73 4.76 -14.52
C ARG A 77 -3.81 5.03 -13.33
N ASP A 78 -3.35 6.27 -13.17
CA ASP A 78 -2.42 6.64 -12.10
C ASP A 78 -3.09 6.50 -10.71
N GLU A 79 -4.34 6.92 -10.58
CA GLU A 79 -5.12 6.78 -9.34
C GLU A 79 -5.47 5.31 -9.05
N LEU A 80 -5.79 4.52 -10.08
CA LEU A 80 -6.06 3.08 -9.92
C LEU A 80 -4.80 2.35 -9.44
N CYS A 81 -3.64 2.65 -10.02
CA CYS A 81 -2.36 2.10 -9.58
C CYS A 81 -2.02 2.50 -8.13
N LYS A 82 -2.28 3.76 -7.73
CA LYS A 82 -2.12 4.18 -6.32
C LYS A 82 -3.06 3.41 -5.40
N LEU A 83 -4.31 3.18 -5.82
CA LEU A 83 -5.28 2.44 -5.03
C LEU A 83 -4.85 0.97 -4.87
N GLU A 84 -4.47 0.31 -5.96
CA GLU A 84 -3.95 -1.07 -5.95
C GLU A 84 -2.71 -1.19 -5.04
N THR A 85 -1.75 -0.27 -5.17
CA THR A 85 -0.55 -0.28 -4.33
C THR A 85 -0.85 0.00 -2.86
N SER A 86 -1.85 0.83 -2.55
CA SER A 86 -2.29 1.05 -1.17
C SER A 86 -2.98 -0.19 -0.61
N GLN A 87 -3.85 -0.83 -1.40
CA GLN A 87 -4.56 -2.04 -1.00
C GLN A 87 -3.59 -3.21 -0.79
N LEU A 88 -2.60 -3.37 -1.67
CA LEU A 88 -1.55 -4.38 -1.54
C LEU A 88 -0.70 -4.18 -0.27
N LYS A 89 -0.51 -2.95 0.19
CA LYS A 89 0.18 -2.68 1.47
C LYS A 89 -0.64 -3.07 2.70
N GLU A 90 -1.96 -3.00 2.58
CA GLU A 90 -2.88 -3.37 3.67
C GLU A 90 -3.20 -4.88 3.68
N SER A 91 -2.94 -5.58 2.57
CA SER A 91 -3.07 -7.03 2.47
C SER A 91 -1.74 -7.73 2.68
N PHE A 92 -1.74 -8.83 3.41
CA PHE A 92 -0.61 -9.76 3.41
C PHE A 92 -0.71 -10.68 2.20
N THR A 93 0.43 -10.93 1.55
CA THR A 93 0.51 -11.99 0.55
C THR A 93 0.41 -13.34 1.24
N LEU A 94 -0.09 -14.35 0.51
CA LEU A 94 -0.20 -15.70 1.07
C LEU A 94 1.20 -16.25 1.38
N GLU A 95 2.17 -15.91 0.53
CA GLU A 95 3.58 -16.24 0.68
C GLU A 95 4.16 -15.69 2.00
N GLU A 96 3.97 -14.40 2.29
CA GLU A 96 4.41 -13.82 3.57
C GLU A 96 3.74 -14.47 4.78
N LEU A 97 2.46 -14.85 4.66
CA LEU A 97 1.75 -15.53 5.74
C LEU A 97 2.30 -16.94 5.97
N VAL A 98 2.62 -17.67 4.91
CA VAL A 98 3.23 -19.00 4.97
C VAL A 98 4.63 -18.94 5.58
N ASP A 99 5.47 -17.98 5.16
CA ASP A 99 6.81 -17.80 5.71
C ASP A 99 6.77 -17.45 7.21
N ASN A 100 5.83 -16.59 7.60
CA ASN A 100 5.60 -16.27 9.01
C ASN A 100 5.12 -17.50 9.81
N LEU A 101 4.25 -18.35 9.24
CA LEU A 101 3.82 -19.59 9.89
C LEU A 101 4.98 -20.56 10.09
N TYR A 102 5.85 -20.74 9.09
CA TYR A 102 7.07 -21.54 9.25
C TYR A 102 8.00 -21.00 10.34
N THR A 103 8.12 -19.68 10.44
CA THR A 103 8.92 -19.05 11.50
C THR A 103 8.31 -19.30 12.88
N VAL A 104 6.97 -19.21 13.01
CA VAL A 104 6.27 -19.52 14.26
C VAL A 104 6.46 -20.98 14.64
N ASP A 105 6.36 -21.89 13.68
CA ASP A 105 6.59 -23.33 13.87
C ASP A 105 7.99 -23.62 14.42
N GLN A 106 9.03 -23.05 13.80
CA GLN A 106 10.42 -23.18 14.29
C GLN A 106 10.62 -22.66 15.72
N VAL A 107 9.97 -21.55 16.07
CA VAL A 107 10.04 -20.99 17.43
C VAL A 107 9.32 -21.88 18.44
N LEU A 108 8.18 -22.45 18.06
CA LEU A 108 7.42 -23.38 18.91
C LEU A 108 8.20 -24.67 19.13
N ASP A 109 8.78 -25.25 18.07
CA ASP A 109 9.61 -26.44 18.16
C ASP A 109 10.82 -26.21 19.06
N SER A 110 11.53 -25.09 18.89
CA SER A 110 12.67 -24.73 19.74
C SER A 110 12.27 -24.63 21.22
N LYS A 111 11.08 -24.09 21.51
CA LYS A 111 10.56 -24.01 22.89
C LYS A 111 10.15 -25.38 23.42
N LEU A 112 9.56 -26.23 22.60
CA LEU A 112 9.19 -27.59 22.98
C LEU A 112 10.42 -28.44 23.28
N GLU A 113 11.48 -28.34 22.47
CA GLU A 113 12.75 -29.02 22.71
C GLU A 113 13.39 -28.58 24.03
N ALA A 114 13.39 -27.27 24.30
CA ALA A 114 13.91 -26.73 25.55
C ALA A 114 13.10 -27.22 26.77
N LEU A 115 11.77 -27.21 26.68
CA LEU A 115 10.89 -27.74 27.73
C LEU A 115 11.08 -29.24 27.94
N ASN A 116 11.20 -30.01 26.86
CA ASN A 116 11.43 -31.46 26.95
C ASN A 116 12.78 -31.76 27.62
N SER A 117 13.83 -31.03 27.23
CA SER A 117 15.16 -31.17 27.83
C SER A 117 15.13 -30.85 29.33
N SER A 118 14.40 -29.80 29.73
CA SER A 118 14.22 -29.46 31.15
C SER A 118 13.42 -30.52 31.92
N PHE A 119 12.39 -31.09 31.29
CA PHE A 119 11.60 -32.16 31.88
C PHE A 119 12.42 -33.44 32.08
N GLU A 120 13.22 -33.83 31.08
CA GLU A 120 14.13 -34.98 31.16
C GLU A 120 15.16 -34.79 32.28
N ALA A 121 15.79 -33.61 32.36
CA ALA A 121 16.72 -33.30 33.46
C ALA A 121 16.04 -33.42 34.84
N THR A 122 14.82 -32.90 34.96
CA THR A 122 14.05 -32.99 36.20
C THR A 122 13.66 -34.43 36.53
N ALA A 123 13.28 -35.23 35.54
CA ALA A 123 12.94 -36.63 35.71
C ALA A 123 14.16 -37.47 36.16
N ASP A 124 15.34 -37.21 35.59
CA ASP A 124 16.60 -37.83 36.01
C ASP A 124 16.93 -37.50 37.47
N VAL A 125 16.77 -36.23 37.85
CA VAL A 125 16.96 -35.72 39.21
C VAL A 125 16.02 -36.47 40.19
N PHE A 126 14.73 -36.61 39.85
CA PHE A 126 13.78 -37.41 40.63
C PHE A 126 14.13 -38.90 40.70
N GLY A 127 14.62 -39.49 39.59
CA GLY A 127 15.08 -40.88 39.55
C GLY A 127 16.24 -41.12 40.52
N GLN A 128 17.25 -40.25 40.48
CA GLN A 128 18.39 -40.30 41.40
C GLN A 128 17.93 -40.16 42.86
N PHE A 129 16.99 -39.26 43.13
CA PHE A 129 16.43 -39.11 44.48
C PHE A 129 15.70 -40.37 44.96
N SER A 130 14.90 -40.99 44.10
CA SER A 130 14.21 -42.25 44.39
C SER A 130 15.22 -43.37 44.73
N ASP A 131 16.31 -43.46 43.97
CA ASP A 131 17.39 -44.43 44.21
C ASP A 131 18.11 -44.17 45.54
N ILE A 132 18.37 -42.91 45.88
CA ILE A 132 18.97 -42.53 47.18
C ILE A 132 18.06 -42.96 48.32
N LEU A 133 16.75 -42.67 48.25
CA LEU A 133 15.78 -43.09 49.25
C LEU A 133 15.68 -44.61 49.36
N ALA A 134 15.69 -45.33 48.24
CA ALA A 134 15.66 -46.79 48.24
C ALA A 134 16.90 -47.38 48.92
N LYS A 135 18.10 -46.83 48.65
CA LYS A 135 19.36 -47.24 49.31
C LYS A 135 19.35 -46.91 50.80
N ALA A 136 18.86 -45.74 51.18
CA ALA A 136 18.72 -45.33 52.59
C ALA A 136 17.78 -46.26 53.36
N ASN A 137 16.66 -46.64 52.74
CA ASN A 137 15.67 -47.53 53.35
C ASN A 137 16.16 -48.98 53.47
N GLN A 138 17.01 -49.45 52.53
CA GLN A 138 17.69 -50.75 52.65
C GLN A 138 18.77 -50.74 53.74
N ARG A 139 19.43 -49.60 53.96
CA ARG A 139 20.46 -49.41 54.98
C ARG A 139 19.85 -49.07 56.34
N ASN A 140 18.98 -49.94 56.84
CA ASN A 140 18.33 -49.72 58.12
C ASN A 140 19.29 -50.03 59.29
N ARG A 141 19.99 -48.99 59.80
CA ARG A 141 20.31 -48.70 61.21
C ARG A 141 21.50 -47.73 61.29
N GLU A 142 21.31 -46.66 62.05
CA GLU A 142 22.16 -45.46 62.24
C GLU A 142 21.97 -44.38 61.18
N TRP A 143 21.61 -43.19 61.66
CA TRP A 143 21.37 -42.00 60.86
C TRP A 143 22.71 -41.57 60.26
N ASP A 144 22.89 -41.88 58.99
CA ASP A 144 24.12 -41.65 58.24
C ASP A 144 24.22 -40.16 57.88
N GLU A 145 25.16 -39.42 58.47
CA GLU A 145 25.43 -38.00 58.17
C GLU A 145 25.66 -37.78 56.65
N ASP A 146 26.20 -38.78 55.94
CA ASP A 146 26.40 -38.75 54.49
C ASP A 146 25.06 -38.64 53.71
N LEU A 147 23.95 -39.13 54.28
CA LEU A 147 22.62 -38.95 53.68
C LEU A 147 22.13 -37.51 53.82
N VAL A 148 22.41 -36.87 54.96
CA VAL A 148 22.01 -35.49 55.25
C VAL A 148 22.78 -34.52 54.37
N ASP A 149 24.08 -34.76 54.19
CA ASP A 149 24.93 -33.94 53.31
C ASP A 149 24.50 -34.06 51.84
N ARG A 150 24.18 -35.26 51.37
CA ARG A 150 23.67 -35.47 49.99
C ARG A 150 22.28 -34.84 49.77
N LEU A 151 21.40 -34.88 50.77
CA LEU A 151 20.10 -34.20 50.70
C LEU A 151 20.27 -32.67 50.70
N ALA A 152 21.25 -32.14 51.42
CA ALA A 152 21.57 -30.71 51.41
C ALA A 152 22.16 -30.26 50.06
N GLU A 153 23.02 -31.08 49.46
CA GLU A 153 23.60 -30.82 48.13
C GLU A 153 22.52 -30.84 47.05
N TYR A 154 21.58 -31.79 47.13
CA TYR A 154 20.43 -31.87 46.23
C TYR A 154 19.45 -30.69 46.40
N ARG A 155 19.19 -30.25 47.63
CA ARG A 155 18.42 -29.02 47.90
C ARG A 155 19.06 -27.81 47.21
N LYS A 156 20.39 -27.76 47.17
CA LYS A 156 21.14 -26.68 46.53
C LYS A 156 21.00 -26.72 45.01
N MET A 157 21.06 -27.91 44.39
CA MET A 157 20.84 -28.08 42.95
C MET A 157 19.45 -27.61 42.51
N LEU A 158 18.41 -28.00 43.25
CA LEU A 158 17.02 -27.56 42.98
C LEU A 158 16.84 -26.04 43.12
N GLN A 159 17.56 -25.39 44.04
CA GLN A 159 17.51 -23.94 44.25
C GLN A 159 18.30 -23.15 43.20
N THR A 160 19.35 -23.72 42.62
CA THR A 160 20.09 -23.07 41.53
C THR A 160 19.33 -23.10 40.20
N GLU A 161 18.52 -24.12 39.93
CA GLU A 161 17.68 -24.19 38.73
C GLU A 161 16.45 -23.25 38.79
N THR A 162 15.93 -22.96 39.99
CA THR A 162 14.80 -22.03 40.17
C THR A 162 15.18 -20.53 40.06
N ASN A 163 16.48 -20.19 40.05
CA ASN A 163 16.97 -18.81 39.93
C ASN A 163 17.46 -18.43 38.51
N LEU A 164 17.15 -19.26 37.51
CA LEU A 164 17.47 -19.04 36.08
C LEU A 164 16.25 -18.56 35.24
N GLU A 165 15.13 -18.23 35.90
CA GLU A 165 14.03 -17.41 35.32
C GLU A 165 14.37 -15.92 35.32
#